data_AF-A0A7S6UGA4-F1
#
_entry.id   AF-A0A7S6UGA4-F1
#
_cell.length_a   1.000
_cell.length_b   1.000
_cell.length_c   1.000
_cell.angle_alpha   90.00
_cell.angle_beta   90.00
_cell.angle_gamma   90.00
#
_symmetry.space_group_name_H-M   'P 1'
#
loop_
_entity.id
_entity.type
_entity.pdbx_description
1 polymer ?
#
loop_
_entity_poly.entity_id
_entity_poly.type
_entity_poly.pdbx_seq_one_letter_code
_entity_poly.pdbx_strand_id
1 'polypeptide(L)'
;MSETVLLDLEPVLLERVRRFAATKGWSQPAALVHLIEHGLFACEPDAPAGFDDTDAHILQEAIAALEKVEDDPGFSLIGRIATADD
;
A
#
# COMPACT_ATOMS: atom_id res chain seq x y z
N MET A 1 -7.45 -12.05 22.72
CA MET A 1 -7.36 -13.52 22.90
C MET A 1 -6.35 -14.01 21.87
N SER A 2 -5.31 -14.75 22.27
CA SER A 2 -4.34 -15.30 21.32
C SER A 2 -4.63 -16.79 21.13
N GLU A 3 -4.95 -17.19 19.91
CA GLU A 3 -5.04 -18.60 19.53
C GLU A 3 -3.74 -19.01 18.84
N THR A 4 -3.17 -20.14 19.25
CA THR A 4 -1.97 -20.70 18.63
C THR A 4 -2.41 -21.82 17.70
N VAL A 5 -2.10 -21.68 16.41
CA VAL A 5 -2.40 -22.69 15.40
C VAL A 5 -1.11 -23.31 14.90
N LEU A 6 -1.07 -24.64 14.80
CA LEU A 6 -0.02 -25.35 14.08
C LEU A 6 -0.35 -25.35 12.59
N LEU A 7 0.51 -24.71 11.79
CA LEU A 7 0.37 -24.68 10.33
C LEU A 7 1.25 -25.76 9.72
N ASP A 8 0.63 -26.78 9.14
CA ASP A 8 1.33 -27.75 8.30
C ASP A 8 1.31 -27.25 6.85
N LEU A 9 2.47 -26.85 6.35
CA LEU A 9 2.64 -26.24 5.04
C LEU A 9 3.51 -27.13 4.17
N GLU A 10 3.01 -27.42 2.96
CA GLU A 10 3.81 -28.08 1.93
C GLU A 10 5.16 -27.36 1.72
N PRO A 11 6.29 -28.09 1.57
CA PRO A 11 7.62 -27.49 1.49
C PRO A 11 7.75 -26.39 0.43
N VAL A 12 7.06 -26.57 -0.70
CA VAL A 12 7.05 -25.60 -1.80
C VAL A 12 6.37 -24.29 -1.39
N LEU A 13 5.28 -24.36 -0.64
CA LEU A 13 4.57 -23.18 -0.16
C LEU A 13 5.39 -22.47 0.92
N LEU A 14 5.99 -23.22 1.83
CA LEU A 14 6.88 -22.67 2.85
C LEU A 14 8.05 -21.90 2.22
N GLU A 15 8.65 -22.41 1.15
CA GLU A 15 9.73 -21.74 0.45
C GLU A 15 9.26 -20.46 -0.28
N ARG A 16 8.02 -20.45 -0.79
CA ARG A 16 7.41 -19.23 -1.33
C ARG A 16 7.23 -18.16 -0.25
N VAL A 17 6.75 -18.55 0.94
CA VAL A 17 6.60 -17.64 2.09
C VAL A 17 7.96 -17.06 2.49
N ARG A 18 9.01 -17.87 2.58
CA ARG A 18 10.36 -17.40 2.93
C ARG A 18 10.90 -16.39 1.93
N ARG A 19 10.77 -16.67 0.63
CA ARG A 19 11.18 -15.72 -0.42
C ARG A 19 10.39 -14.42 -0.33
N PHE A 20 9.07 -14.50 -0.13
CA PHE A 20 8.24 -13.32 0.06
C PHE A 20 8.68 -12.50 1.28
N ALA A 21 8.89 -13.15 2.43
CA ALA A 21 9.38 -12.51 3.65
C ALA A 21 10.73 -11.80 3.42
N ALA A 22 11.67 -12.46 2.74
CA ALA A 22 12.97 -11.88 2.39
C ALA A 22 12.84 -10.63 1.52
N THR A 23 11.95 -10.62 0.52
CA THR A 23 11.72 -9.42 -0.32
C THR A 23 11.15 -8.23 0.44
N LYS A 24 10.46 -8.47 1.55
CA LYS A 24 9.84 -7.44 2.40
C LYS A 24 10.69 -7.08 3.62
N GLY A 25 11.80 -7.79 3.86
CA GLY A 25 12.59 -7.66 5.09
C GLY A 25 11.84 -8.12 6.35
N TRP A 26 10.88 -9.03 6.19
CA TRP A 26 10.03 -9.52 7.29
C TRP A 26 10.53 -10.84 7.87
N SER A 27 10.20 -11.09 9.14
CA SER A 27 10.33 -12.42 9.73
C SER A 27 9.29 -13.36 9.13
N GLN A 28 9.57 -14.67 9.13
CA GLN A 28 8.62 -15.66 8.62
C GLN A 28 7.25 -15.60 9.34
N PRO A 29 7.16 -15.50 10.69
CA PRO A 29 5.88 -15.35 11.36
C PRO A 29 5.12 -14.08 10.95
N ALA A 30 5.81 -12.94 10.82
CA ALA A 30 5.18 -11.68 10.39
C ALA A 30 4.64 -11.77 8.95
N ALA A 31 5.40 -12.39 8.05
CA ALA A 31 4.95 -12.64 6.70
C ALA A 31 3.72 -13.56 6.66
N LEU A 32 3.68 -14.61 7.49
CA LEU A 32 2.52 -15.50 7.57
C LEU A 32 1.26 -14.79 8.06
N VAL A 33 1.38 -13.95 9.10
CA VAL A 33 0.26 -13.12 9.60
C VAL A 33 -0.30 -12.27 8.46
N HIS A 34 0.55 -11.50 7.79
CA HIS A 34 0.10 -10.64 6.70
C HIS A 34 -0.47 -11.40 5.50
N LEU A 35 0.10 -12.56 5.15
CA LEU A 35 -0.42 -13.38 4.05
C LEU A 35 -1.79 -13.99 4.38
N ILE A 36 -2.02 -14.37 5.64
CA ILE A 36 -3.33 -14.87 6.09
C ILE A 36 -4.35 -13.73 6.10
N GLU A 37 -4.01 -12.54 6.60
CA GLU A 37 -4.87 -11.35 6.56
C GLU A 37 -5.28 -11.01 5.13
N HIS A 38 -4.30 -10.94 4.21
CA HIS A 38 -4.58 -10.64 2.80
C HIS A 38 -5.38 -11.75 2.11
N GLY A 39 -5.09 -13.01 2.44
CA GLY A 39 -5.82 -14.16 1.90
C GLY A 39 -7.27 -14.18 2.37
N LEU A 40 -7.51 -13.84 3.64
CA LEU A 40 -8.86 -13.71 4.20
C LEU A 40 -9.62 -12.58 3.49
N PHE A 41 -9.00 -11.40 3.38
CA PHE A 41 -9.58 -10.26 2.67
C PHE A 41 -9.94 -10.60 1.21
N ALA A 42 -9.09 -11.36 0.51
CA ALA A 42 -9.36 -11.77 -0.86
C ALA A 42 -10.47 -12.83 -1.00
N CYS A 43 -10.76 -13.58 0.06
CA CYS A 43 -11.81 -14.61 0.09
C CYS A 43 -13.17 -14.07 0.55
N GLU A 44 -13.20 -12.92 1.21
CA GLU A 44 -14.42 -12.29 1.69
C GLU A 44 -15.15 -11.60 0.51
N PRO A 45 -16.37 -12.05 0.15
CA PRO A 45 -17.05 -11.62 -1.07
C PRO A 45 -17.57 -10.17 -1.08
N ASP A 46 -17.36 -9.42 0.02
CA ASP A 46 -17.98 -8.11 0.25
C ASP A 46 -16.98 -6.97 0.54
N ALA A 47 -15.68 -7.18 0.38
CA ALA A 47 -14.79 -6.02 0.23
C ALA A 47 -14.92 -5.54 -1.22
N PRO A 48 -15.52 -4.37 -1.53
CA PRO A 48 -15.41 -3.79 -2.86
C PRO A 48 -13.92 -3.52 -3.09
N ALA A 49 -13.24 -4.47 -3.75
CA ALA A 49 -11.84 -4.36 -4.14
C ALA A 49 -11.67 -3.39 -5.33
N GLY A 50 -12.76 -2.76 -5.78
CA GLY A 50 -12.76 -1.66 -6.72
C GLY A 50 -13.17 -0.39 -6.02
N PHE A 51 -12.61 0.73 -6.47
CA PHE A 51 -13.24 2.03 -6.28
C PHE A 51 -14.70 1.89 -6.69
N ASP A 52 -15.62 2.23 -5.79
CA ASP A 52 -17.00 2.41 -6.21
C ASP A 52 -17.11 3.66 -7.09
N ASP A 53 -18.27 3.88 -7.68
CA ASP A 53 -18.47 5.01 -8.58
C ASP A 53 -18.23 6.37 -7.86
N THR A 54 -18.40 6.42 -6.53
CA THR A 54 -18.13 7.60 -5.72
C THR A 54 -16.63 7.86 -5.62
N ASP A 55 -15.85 6.83 -5.29
CA ASP A 55 -14.40 6.95 -5.19
C ASP A 55 -13.76 7.27 -6.54
N ALA A 56 -14.25 6.65 -7.62
CA ALA A 56 -13.81 6.92 -8.98
C ALA A 56 -14.10 8.38 -9.38
N HIS A 57 -15.26 8.90 -9.00
CA HIS A 57 -15.63 10.29 -9.25
C HIS A 57 -14.75 11.27 -8.46
N ILE A 58 -14.54 11.03 -7.16
CA ILE A 58 -13.66 11.85 -6.32
C ILE A 58 -12.23 11.87 -6.87
N LEU A 59 -11.71 10.71 -7.30
CA LEU A 59 -10.37 10.62 -7.86
C LEU A 59 -10.25 11.39 -9.18
N GLN A 60 -11.27 11.32 -10.05
CA GLN A 60 -11.34 12.11 -11.28
C GLN A 60 -11.38 13.61 -11.01
N GLU A 61 -12.16 14.06 -10.02
CA GLU A 61 -12.20 15.47 -9.63
C GLU A 61 -10.86 15.95 -9.09
N ALA A 62 -10.18 15.14 -8.28
CA ALA A 62 -8.85 15.46 -7.75
C ALA A 62 -7.81 15.58 -8.87
N ILE A 63 -7.81 14.66 -9.85
CA ILE A 63 -6.91 14.73 -11.01
C ILE A 63 -7.22 15.98 -11.84
N ALA A 64 -8.49 16.25 -12.14
CA ALA A 64 -8.90 17.42 -12.90
C ALA A 64 -8.57 18.75 -12.19
N ALA A 65 -8.52 18.75 -10.85
CA ALA A 65 -8.04 19.89 -10.08
C ALA A 65 -6.52 20.06 -10.20
N LEU A 66 -5.76 18.97 -10.15
CA LEU A 66 -4.30 18.98 -10.31
C LEU A 66 -3.87 19.40 -11.72
N GLU A 67 -4.59 18.99 -12.76
CA GLU A 67 -4.32 19.38 -14.16
C GLU A 67 -4.53 20.89 -14.41
N LYS A 68 -5.31 21.56 -13.57
CA LYS A 68 -5.54 23.01 -13.65
C LYS A 68 -4.46 23.83 -12.95
N VAL A 69 -3.53 23.17 -12.25
CA VAL A 69 -2.39 23.86 -11.65
C VAL A 69 -1.48 24.30 -12.79
N GLU A 70 -1.29 25.62 -12.93
CA GLU A 70 -0.35 26.16 -13.90
C GLU A 70 1.05 25.61 -13.62
N ASP A 71 1.77 25.25 -14.69
CA ASP A 71 3.18 24.82 -14.62
C ASP A 71 4.05 26.07 -14.37
N ASP A 72 3.92 26.63 -13.18
CA ASP A 72 4.66 27.79 -12.72
C ASP A 72 5.97 27.30 -12.07
N PRO A 73 7.14 27.52 -12.72
CA PRO A 73 8.42 27.17 -12.13
C PRO A 73 8.69 27.90 -10.80
N GLY A 74 7.96 28.98 -10.50
CA GLY A 74 7.95 29.68 -9.22
C GLY A 74 7.38 28.86 -8.06
N PHE A 75 6.47 27.91 -8.31
CA PHE A 75 5.85 27.09 -7.26
C PHE A 75 6.89 26.20 -6.55
N SER A 76 7.87 25.69 -7.31
CA SER A 76 9.02 24.92 -6.77
C SER A 76 10.02 25.78 -5.96
N LEU A 77 9.86 27.10 -5.99
CA LEU A 77 10.73 28.07 -5.32
C LEU A 77 10.08 28.66 -4.05
N ILE A 78 8.78 28.41 -3.81
CA ILE A 78 8.09 28.82 -2.58
C ILE A 78 8.74 28.10 -1.38
N GLY A 79 9.38 28.89 -0.50
CA GLY A 79 10.15 28.40 0.65
C GLY A 79 11.68 28.44 0.49
N ARG A 80 12.22 28.79 -0.69
CA ARG A 80 13.67 28.99 -0.90
C ARG A 80 14.16 30.44 -0.74
N ILE A 81 13.24 31.39 -0.54
CA ILE A 81 13.60 32.80 -0.31
C ILE A 81 13.83 33.01 1.18
N ALA A 82 15.08 32.81 1.62
CA ALA A 82 15.81 33.59 2.64
C ALA A 82 16.96 32.77 3.27
N THR A 83 17.95 32.37 2.49
CA THR A 83 19.33 32.15 2.99
C THR A 83 20.32 32.58 1.91
N ALA A 84 20.22 33.82 1.46
CA ALA A 84 21.24 34.44 0.61
C ALA A 84 21.17 35.95 0.82
N ASP A 85 21.64 36.42 1.97
CA ASP A 85 22.33 37.70 2.07
C ASP A 85 23.21 37.72 3.34
N ASP A 86 24.44 38.18 3.12
CA ASP A 86 25.66 38.33 3.95
C ASP A 86 25.62 38.20 5.49
#